data_AF-A0A6C0JRF0-F1
#
_entry.id   AF-A0A6C0JRF0-F1
#
_cell.length_a   1.000
_cell.length_b   1.000
_cell.length_c   1.000
_cell.angle_alpha   90.00
_cell.angle_beta   90.00
_cell.angle_gamma   90.00
#
_symmetry.space_group_name_H-M   'P 1'
#
loop_
_entity.id
_entity.type
_entity.pdbx_description
1 polymer ?
#
loop_
_entity_poly.entity_id
_entity_poly.type
_entity_poly.pdbx_seq_one_letter_code
_entity_poly.pdbx_strand_id
1 'polypeptide(L)' 'MFRISKDELYTMMENYKLTDVTSGNSTSTMIGDYWKKSLKTGFLEMTKIGLLREATRARKNGLVEWSNLVSNWADTI' A
#
# COMPACT_ATOMS: atom_id res chain seq x y z
N MET A 1 -16.07 -1.29 0.64
CA MET A 1 -14.93 -1.24 -0.31
C MET A 1 -14.03 -0.11 0.13
N PHE A 2 -12.71 -0.32 0.20
CA PHE A 2 -11.76 0.72 0.56
C PHE A 2 -11.42 1.57 -0.64
N ARG A 3 -11.33 2.88 -0.43
CA ARG A 3 -10.88 3.83 -1.44
C ARG A 3 -9.81 4.71 -0.84
N ILE A 4 -8.73 4.89 -1.57
CA ILE A 4 -7.68 5.83 -1.22
C ILE A 4 -7.40 6.72 -2.42
N SER A 5 -7.35 8.03 -2.20
CA SER A 5 -7.08 8.98 -3.27
C SER A 5 -5.64 8.89 -3.76
N LYS A 6 -5.44 9.31 -5.01
CA LYS A 6 -4.10 9.46 -5.58
C LYS A 6 -3.21 10.34 -4.70
N ASP A 7 -3.73 11.41 -4.12
CA ASP A 7 -2.91 12.36 -3.33
C ASP A 7 -2.55 11.78 -1.95
N GLU A 8 -3.44 11.01 -1.33
CA GLU A 8 -3.13 10.23 -0.13
C GLU A 8 -2.06 9.18 -0.43
N LEU A 9 -2.20 8.42 -1.52
CA LEU A 9 -1.18 7.45 -1.95
C LEU A 9 0.17 8.11 -2.19
N TYR A 10 0.20 9.30 -2.80
CA TYR A 10 1.42 10.07 -3.00
C TYR A 10 2.05 10.46 -1.67
N THR A 11 1.26 11.03 -0.77
CA THR A 11 1.71 11.44 0.58
C THR A 11 2.26 10.25 1.36
N MET A 12 1.58 9.11 1.31
CA MET A 12 2.06 7.88 1.91
C MET A 12 3.38 7.41 1.29
N MET A 13 3.48 7.39 -0.04
CA MET A 13 4.71 7.00 -0.72
C MET A 13 5.90 7.82 -0.25
N GLU A 14 5.73 9.15 -0.12
CA GLU A 14 6.76 10.05 0.40
C GLU A 14 7.09 9.78 1.87
N ASN A 15 6.09 9.50 2.72
CA ASN A 15 6.31 9.17 4.13
C ASN A 15 7.05 7.84 4.32
N TYR A 16 6.84 6.86 3.43
CA TYR A 16 7.46 5.53 3.48
C TYR A 16 8.75 5.42 2.64
N LYS A 17 9.28 6.53 2.10
CA LYS A 17 10.54 6.54 1.31
C LYS A 17 11.76 6.13 2.13
N LEU A 18 11.70 6.22 3.46
CA LEU A 18 12.79 5.82 4.35
C LEU A 18 12.57 4.39 4.84
N THR A 19 13.06 3.39 4.09
CA THR A 19 13.79 2.22 4.62
C THR A 19 14.08 1.19 3.51
N ASP A 20 15.29 0.65 3.60
CA ASP A 20 15.88 -0.47 2.87
C ASP A 20 16.63 -0.16 1.57
N VAL A 21 17.85 0.36 1.75
CA VAL A 21 18.90 0.53 0.74
C VAL A 21 19.46 -0.82 0.25
N THR A 22 19.06 -1.94 0.86
CA THR A 22 19.70 -3.25 0.71
C THR A 22 18.94 -4.19 -0.23
N SER A 23 17.60 -4.15 -0.23
CA SER A 23 16.77 -5.08 -1.00
C SER A 23 16.16 -4.50 -2.29
N GLY A 24 16.12 -3.16 -2.42
CA GLY A 24 15.41 -2.47 -3.51
C GLY A 24 13.88 -2.61 -3.45
N ASN A 25 13.34 -3.35 -2.48
CA ASN A 25 11.92 -3.55 -2.23
C ASN A 25 11.51 -2.76 -0.99
N SER A 26 11.01 -1.55 -1.18
CA SER A 26 10.50 -0.72 -0.08
C SER A 26 8.98 -0.62 -0.12
N THR A 27 8.40 -0.28 1.04
CA THR A 27 6.97 0.06 1.15
C THR A 27 6.60 1.18 0.17
N SER A 28 7.48 2.18 -0.04
CA SER A 28 7.25 3.24 -1.01
C SER A 28 7.14 2.73 -2.46
N THR A 29 7.90 1.71 -2.86
CA THR A 29 7.79 1.13 -4.22
C THR A 29 6.41 0.50 -4.45
N MET A 30 5.90 -0.26 -3.48
CA MET A 30 4.56 -0.83 -3.56
C MET A 30 3.46 0.24 -3.61
N ILE A 31 3.56 1.25 -2.74
CA ILE A 31 2.61 2.38 -2.75
C ILE A 31 2.68 3.13 -4.08
N GLY A 32 3.88 3.32 -4.63
CA GLY A 32 4.09 3.94 -5.93
C GLY A 32 3.38 3.20 -7.07
N ASP A 33 3.34 1.87 -7.04
CA ASP A 33 2.59 1.10 -8.02
C ASP A 33 1.07 1.25 -7.89
N TYR A 34 0.56 1.38 -6.67
CA TYR A 34 -0.86 1.72 -6.46
C TYR A 34 -1.18 3.15 -6.87
N TRP A 35 -0.28 4.08 -6.59
CA TRP A 35 -0.38 5.46 -7.03
C TRP A 35 -0.47 5.53 -8.55
N LYS A 36 0.41 4.85 -9.29
CA LYS A 36 0.36 4.73 -10.75
C LYS A 36 -0.98 4.17 -11.25
N LYS A 37 -1.53 3.15 -10.58
CA LYS A 37 -2.85 2.59 -10.91
C LYS A 37 -3.98 3.61 -10.70
N SER A 38 -3.88 4.42 -9.64
CA SER A 38 -4.86 5.46 -9.32
C SER A 38 -4.86 6.64 -10.30
N LEU A 39 -3.81 6.84 -11.11
CA LEU A 39 -3.71 7.97 -12.04
C LEU A 39 -4.85 8.01 -13.08
N LYS A 40 -5.42 6.86 -13.44
CA LYS A 40 -6.51 6.79 -14.42
C LYS A 40 -7.88 7.19 -13.85
N THR A 41 -8.10 6.93 -12.58
CA THR A 41 -9.42 7.00 -11.92
C THR A 41 -9.48 8.02 -10.78
N GLY A 42 -8.34 8.56 -10.36
CA GLY A 42 -8.18 9.44 -9.20
C GLY A 42 -8.08 8.70 -7.86
N PHE A 43 -8.39 7.40 -7.82
CA PHE A 43 -8.47 6.59 -6.61
C PHE A 43 -8.01 5.15 -6.87
N LEU A 44 -7.41 4.52 -5.86
CA LEU A 44 -7.28 3.07 -5.80
C LEU A 44 -8.48 2.50 -5.04
N GLU A 45 -9.11 1.48 -5.59
CA GLU A 45 -10.19 0.75 -4.94
C GLU A 45 -9.75 -0.68 -4.62
N MET A 46 -9.98 -1.12 -3.39
CA MET A 46 -9.69 -2.49 -2.97
C MET A 46 -10.82 -3.08 -2.12
N THR A 47 -11.11 -4.36 -2.36
CA THR A 47 -12.03 -5.12 -1.51
C THR A 47 -11.33 -5.54 -0.22
N LYS A 48 -12.11 -5.86 0.84
CA LYS A 48 -11.58 -6.40 2.10
C LYS A 48 -10.67 -7.60 1.86
N ILE A 49 -11.10 -8.53 1.00
CA ILE A 49 -10.30 -9.71 0.62
C ILE A 49 -9.02 -9.30 -0.11
N GLY A 50 -9.10 -8.32 -1.01
CA GLY A 50 -7.93 -7.78 -1.71
C GLY A 50 -6.89 -7.22 -0.74
N LEU A 51 -7.34 -6.48 0.28
CA LEU A 51 -6.47 -5.94 1.32
C LEU A 51 -5.81 -7.04 2.15
N LEU A 52 -6.57 -8.04 2.62
CA LEU A 52 -6.01 -9.16 3.39
C LEU A 52 -4.96 -9.98 2.60
N ARG A 53 -5.20 -10.18 1.31
CA ARG A 53 -4.22 -10.83 0.42
C ARG A 53 -2.94 -10.02 0.29
N GLU A 54 -3.08 -8.69 0.17
CA GLU A 54 -1.94 -7.80 0.08
C GLU A 54 -1.16 -7.73 1.39
N ALA A 55 -1.84 -7.66 2.54
CA ALA A 55 -1.20 -7.74 3.85
C ALA A 55 -0.40 -9.05 4.00
N THR A 56 -0.98 -10.17 3.59
CA THR A 56 -0.30 -11.48 3.60
C THR A 56 0.95 -11.47 2.71
N ARG A 57 0.84 -10.89 1.50
CA ARG A 57 1.98 -10.76 0.57
C ARG A 57 3.07 -9.86 1.16
N ALA A 58 2.71 -8.72 1.74
CA ALA A 58 3.64 -7.79 2.36
C ALA A 58 4.44 -8.47 3.48
N ARG A 59 3.75 -9.18 4.37
CA ARG A 59 4.38 -9.92 5.47
C ARG A 59 5.36 -10.99 4.99
N LYS A 60 5.02 -11.73 3.93
CA LYS A 60 5.92 -12.73 3.32
C LYS A 60 7.21 -12.14 2.74
N ASN A 61 7.18 -10.86 2.35
CA ASN A 61 8.33 -10.15 1.80
C ASN A 61 9.06 -9.28 2.85
N GLY A 62 8.76 -9.44 4.15
CA GLY A 62 9.40 -8.66 5.22
C GLY A 62 8.87 -7.23 5.37
N LEU A 63 7.85 -6.83 4.62
CA LEU A 63 7.25 -5.49 4.66
C LEU A 63 6.18 -5.41 5.76
N VAL A 64 6.62 -5.53 7.01
CA VAL A 64 5.73 -5.64 8.19
C VAL A 64 4.85 -4.41 8.38
N GLU A 65 5.41 -3.21 8.21
CA GLU A 65 4.65 -1.95 8.35
C GLU A 65 3.53 -1.84 7.32
N TRP A 66 3.83 -2.15 6.05
CA TRP A 66 2.84 -2.18 4.99
C TRP A 66 1.77 -3.24 5.25
N SER A 67 2.17 -4.43 5.71
CA SER A 67 1.22 -5.48 6.11
C SER A 67 0.24 -4.98 7.16
N ASN A 68 0.72 -4.33 8.22
CA ASN A 68 -0.12 -3.87 9.31
C ASN A 68 -1.08 -2.77 8.85
N LEU A 69 -0.58 -1.84 8.04
CA LEU A 69 -1.38 -0.74 7.50
C LEU A 69 -2.55 -1.24 6.65
N VAL A 70 -2.28 -2.17 5.73
CA VAL A 70 -3.30 -2.74 4.86
C VAL A 70 -4.28 -3.64 5.63
N SER A 71 -3.81 -4.36 6.65
CA SER A 71 -4.68 -5.09 7.59
C SER A 71 -5.63 -4.15 8.32
N ASN A 72 -5.13 -3.04 8.85
CA ASN A 72 -5.97 -2.04 9.53
C ASN A 72 -7.04 -1.48 8.59
N TRP A 73 -6.71 -1.20 7.32
CA TRP A 73 -7.71 -0.80 6.34
C TRP A 73 -8.79 -1.87 6.14
N ALA A 74 -8.43 -3.15 6.11
CA ALA A 74 -9.40 -4.23 5.98
C ALA A 74 -10.36 -4.29 7.18
N ASP A 75 -9.91 -3.89 8.37
CA ASP A 75 -10.71 -3.86 9.59
C ASP A 75 -11.67 -2.65 9.64
N THR A 76 -11.38 -1.58 8.89
CA THR A 76 -12.25 -0.39 8.81
C THR A 76 -13.46 -0.53 7.86
N ILE A 77 -13.62 -1.69 7.20
CA ILE A 77 -14.64 -1.96 6.17
C ILE A 77 -15.48 -3.17 6.56
#